data_AF-A0A285UV32-F1
#
_entry.id   AF-A0A285UV32-F1
#
_cell.length_a   1.000
_cell.length_b   1.000
_cell.length_c   1.000
_cell.angle_alpha   90.00
_cell.angle_beta   90.00
_cell.angle_gamma   90.00
#
_symmetry.space_group_name_H-M   'P 1'
#
loop_
_entity.id
_entity.type
_entity.pdbx_description
1 polymer ?
#
loop_
_entity_poly.entity_id
_entity_poly.type
_entity_poly.pdbx_seq_one_letter_code
_entity_poly.pdbx_strand_id
1 'polypeptide(L)' 'MPVKKFVKSGLKLHGVKVKRSDVPYIKGMLLAVKQMEKPLENFPDINEKTPLTTIDKGVFKHD' A
#
# COMPACT_ATOMS: atom_id res chain seq x y z
N MET A 1 -20.89 6.04 4.47
CA MET A 1 -20.56 7.47 4.22
C MET A 1 -20.06 7.64 2.79
N PRO A 2 -20.45 8.70 2.05
CA PRO A 2 -19.90 8.97 0.72
C PRO A 2 -18.40 9.28 0.81
N VAL A 3 -17.56 8.59 0.05
CA VAL A 3 -16.08 8.78 0.04
C VAL A 3 -15.69 10.25 -0.17
N LYS A 4 -16.45 10.98 -1.01
CA LYS A 4 -16.27 12.41 -1.23
C LYS A 4 -16.47 13.26 0.03
N LYS A 5 -17.42 12.87 0.91
CA LYS A 5 -17.66 13.54 2.19
C LYS A 5 -16.52 13.23 3.16
N PHE A 6 -16.10 11.96 3.23
CA PHE A 6 -14.97 11.52 4.05
C PHE A 6 -13.68 12.29 3.71
N VAL A 7 -13.28 12.33 2.43
CA VAL A 7 -12.07 13.03 1.98
C VAL A 7 -12.13 14.52 2.29
N LYS A 8 -13.26 15.18 2.00
CA LYS A 8 -13.43 16.62 2.30
C LYS A 8 -13.37 16.93 3.80
N SER A 9 -14.01 16.09 4.61
CA SER A 9 -14.02 16.23 6.07
C SER A 9 -12.63 16.04 6.66
N GLY A 10 -11.88 15.02 6.20
CA GLY A 10 -10.51 14.77 6.64
C GLY A 10 -9.57 15.91 6.27
N LEU A 11 -9.58 16.36 5.01
CA LEU A 11 -8.74 17.49 4.59
C LEU A 11 -9.05 18.77 5.39
N LYS A 12 -10.34 19.05 5.64
CA LYS A 12 -10.75 20.19 6.46
C LYS A 12 -10.26 20.07 7.90
N LEU A 13 -10.32 18.88 8.49
CA LEU A 13 -9.83 18.61 9.84
C LEU A 13 -8.33 18.91 9.98
N HIS A 14 -7.54 18.61 8.94
CA HIS A 14 -6.10 18.85 8.92
C HIS A 14 -5.70 20.25 8.39
N GLY A 15 -6.66 21.17 8.22
CA GLY A 15 -6.39 22.52 7.74
C GLY A 15 -5.94 22.59 6.27
N VAL A 16 -6.12 21.52 5.49
CA VAL A 16 -5.71 21.45 4.09
C VAL A 16 -6.80 22.05 3.19
N LYS A 17 -6.43 23.02 2.35
CA LYS A 17 -7.33 23.56 1.33
C LYS A 17 -7.71 22.47 0.33
N VAL A 18 -9.00 22.15 0.25
CA VAL A 18 -9.52 21.16 -0.71
C VAL A 18 -9.60 21.76 -2.11
N LYS A 19 -8.75 21.32 -3.04
CA LYS A 19 -8.93 21.55 -4.48
C LYS A 19 -9.87 20.49 -5.05
N ARG A 20 -10.58 20.81 -6.14
CA ARG A 20 -11.50 19.86 -6.81
C ARG A 20 -10.78 18.59 -7.30
N SER A 21 -9.53 18.72 -7.72
CA SER A 21 -8.66 17.62 -8.16
C SER A 21 -8.25 16.65 -7.04
N ASP A 22 -8.24 17.10 -5.79
CA ASP A 22 -7.72 16.31 -4.68
C ASP A 22 -8.66 15.17 -4.33
N VAL A 23 -9.98 15.39 -4.48
CA VAL A 23 -11.00 14.38 -4.19
C VAL A 23 -10.85 13.12 -5.05
N PRO A 24 -10.80 13.19 -6.40
CA PRO A 24 -10.59 12.00 -7.22
C PRO A 24 -9.21 11.38 -7.02
N TYR A 25 -8.16 12.18 -6.81
CA TYR A 25 -6.81 11.68 -6.54
C TYR A 25 -6.74 10.86 -5.24
N ILE A 26 -7.19 11.44 -4.12
CA ILE A 26 -7.20 10.77 -2.81
C ILE A 26 -8.12 9.55 -2.84
N LYS A 27 -9.25 9.63 -3.55
CA LYS A 27 -10.11 8.44 -3.75
C LYS A 27 -9.35 7.31 -4.45
N GLY A 28 -8.57 7.60 -5.50
CA GLY A 28 -7.75 6.60 -6.18
C GLY A 28 -6.71 5.98 -5.25
N MET A 29 -6.01 6.82 -4.48
CA MET A 29 -5.02 6.37 -3.49
C MET A 29 -5.63 5.45 -2.43
N LEU A 30 -6.78 5.84 -1.84
CA LEU A 30 -7.47 5.02 -0.83
C LEU A 30 -7.93 3.67 -1.38
N LEU A 31 -8.33 3.61 -2.67
CA LEU A 31 -8.69 2.36 -3.31
C LEU A 31 -7.47 1.46 -3.52
N ALA A 32 -6.33 2.02 -3.91
CA ALA A 32 -5.09 1.28 -4.05
C ALA A 32 -4.61 0.70 -2.71
N VAL A 33 -4.64 1.50 -1.64
CA VAL A 33 -4.32 1.03 -0.28
C VAL A 33 -5.23 -0.13 0.12
N LYS A 34 -6.55 0.02 -0.06
CA LYS A 34 -7.50 -1.05 0.25
C LYS A 34 -7.28 -2.34 -0.56
N GLN A 35 -6.82 -2.23 -1.80
CA GLN A 35 -6.47 -3.41 -2.60
C GLN A 35 -5.23 -4.11 -2.05
N MET A 36 -4.25 -3.36 -1.54
CA MET A 36 -3.02 -3.88 -0.94
C MET A 36 -3.21 -4.44 0.48
N GLU A 37 -4.29 -4.08 1.17
CA GLU A 37 -4.64 -4.67 2.48
C GLU A 37 -5.15 -6.11 2.37
N LYS A 38 -5.77 -6.50 1.24
CA LYS A 38 -6.31 -7.87 1.05
C LYS A 38 -5.26 -8.99 1.23
N PRO A 39 -4.04 -8.87 0.69
CA PRO A 39 -2.95 -9.79 1.00
C PRO A 39 -2.63 -9.86 2.49
N LEU A 40 -2.65 -8.73 3.21
CA LEU A 40 -2.31 -8.65 4.64
C LEU A 40 -3.38 -9.30 5.54
N GLU A 41 -4.66 -9.28 5.14
CA GLU A 41 -5.71 -10.02 5.86
C GLU A 41 -5.46 -11.54 5.85
N ASN A 42 -4.90 -12.06 4.75
CA ASN A 42 -4.63 -13.50 4.59
C ASN A 42 -3.22 -13.89 5.04
N PHE A 43 -2.28 -12.95 4.99
CA PHE A 43 -0.86 -13.14 5.30
C PHE A 43 -0.32 -11.88 6.00
N PRO A 44 -0.61 -11.70 7.30
CA PRO A 44 -0.26 -10.48 8.04
C PRO A 44 1.25 -10.20 8.02
N ASP A 45 2.07 -11.25 8.00
CA ASP A 45 3.53 -11.17 8.09
C ASP A 45 4.22 -11.28 6.71
N ILE A 46 3.47 -11.15 5.60
CA ILE A 46 4.02 -11.32 4.24
C ILE A 46 5.15 -10.33 3.94
N ASN A 47 5.11 -9.16 4.59
CA ASN A 47 6.14 -8.12 4.48
C ASN A 47 7.27 -8.28 5.49
N GLU A 48 7.15 -9.17 6.48
CA GLU A 48 8.22 -9.48 7.45
C GLU A 48 9.17 -10.56 6.94
N LYS A 49 8.76 -11.36 5.94
CA LYS A 49 9.61 -12.38 5.34
C LYS A 49 10.62 -11.76 4.38
N THR A 50 11.89 -11.74 4.82
CA THR A 50 13.06 -11.45 3.98
C THR A 50 12.99 -12.23 2.66
N PRO A 51 13.29 -11.63 1.50
CA PRO A 51 13.30 -12.36 0.24
C PRO A 51 14.20 -13.59 0.37
N LEU A 52 13.70 -14.75 -0.10
CA LEU A 52 14.47 -15.99 -0.20
C LEU A 52 15.69 -15.72 -1.10
N THR A 53 16.84 -15.41 -0.52
CA THR A 53 18.12 -15.42 -1.23
C THR A 53 18.44 -16.86 -1.58
N THR A 54 18.15 -17.25 -2.81
CA THR A 54 18.70 -18.48 -3.40
C THR A 54 20.20 -18.27 -3.56
N ILE A 55 20.98 -18.68 -2.56
CA ILE A 55 22.43 -18.77 -2.71
C ILE A 55 22.67 -19.95 -3.66
N ASP A 56 23.02 -19.65 -4.91
CA ASP A 56 23.51 -20.66 -5.84
C ASP A 56 24.80 -21.25 -5.24
N LYS A 57 24.71 -22.50 -4.78
CA LYS A 57 25.86 -23.24 -4.28
C LYS A 57 26.65 -23.73 -5.49
N GLY A 58 27.35 -22.80 -6.13
CA GLY A 58 28.28 -23.09 -7.22
C GLY A 58 29.14 -24.29 -6.83
N VAL A 59 28.95 -25.40 -7.54
CA VAL A 59 29.71 -26.63 -7.35
C VAL A 59 31.12 -26.35 -7.83
N PHE A 60 32.03 -25.99 -6.93
CA PHE A 60 33.46 -26.05 -7.23
C PHE A 60 33.86 -27.53 -7.24
N LYS A 61 33.93 -28.12 -8.44
CA LYS A 61 34.65 -29.37 -8.67
C LYS A 61 36.14 -29.07 -8.47
N HIS A 62 36.78 -29.80 -7.57
CA HIS A 62 38.24 -29.96 -7.58
C HIS A 62 38.55 -31.19 -8.44
N ASP A 63 39.44 -31.01 -9.41
CA ASP A 63 40.04 -32.06 -10.23
C ASP A 63 40.84 -33.07 -9.38
#